data_AF-C2G1B3-F1
#
_entry.id   AF-C2G1B3-F1
#
_cell.length_a   1.000
_cell.length_b   1.000
_cell.length_c   1.000
_cell.angle_alpha   90.00
_cell.angle_beta   90.00
_cell.angle_gamma   90.00
#
_symmetry.space_group_name_H-M   'P 1'
#
loop_
_entity.id
_entity.type
_entity.pdbx_description
1 polymer ?
#
loop_
_entity_poly.entity_id
_entity_poly.type
_entity_poly.pdbx_seq_one_letter_code
_entity_poly.pdbx_strand_id
1 'polypeptide(L)'
;MFGENYLPMASARVTIFVFISTILLFATACLNGKENKVKKYEFDDNHEIEQLLLENTKAKNFLVLILTVPKCQLCFSIKNITTRTSGLPPNVIFRSVDVNKPSNKWISQLTRDYSFPTTLIFTPENKLTAYIKGANIPNIKEGFQKAFNGSTYYFDAESPFLNTYTIAGDDSQSLKLDFLDNLIISYLTLQQKKKPNEKLINTLKTNSKNYPYFFNTYLLYRLSGNKNYVNDLTYSYNDNIDQFLYSSLKKEIAAREDPDRVYMAPGISLRKDSIDFGTRRSGESGTVSIQIRNVGKSTLQLTDIAPSCNCLRVIWNKKTDLAPGEETNIETKYYLDNKGRFEHKVFIFSNAMDAPKEFTITGMVN
;
A
#
# COMPACT_ATOMS: atom_id res chain seq x y z
N MET A 1 56.11 65.38 38.85
CA MET A 1 56.00 64.44 39.99
C MET A 1 55.96 63.06 39.37
N PHE A 2 57.11 62.39 39.27
CA PHE A 2 57.61 61.42 40.27
C PHE A 2 56.74 60.16 40.27
N GLY A 3 57.24 58.97 39.91
CA GLY A 3 58.57 58.57 39.44
C GLY A 3 58.49 57.09 38.96
N GLU A 4 59.24 56.68 37.95
CA GLU A 4 60.53 55.95 38.10
C GLU A 4 60.37 54.48 38.57
N ASN A 5 61.14 53.45 38.18
CA ASN A 5 62.17 53.17 37.15
C ASN A 5 62.32 51.60 37.12
N TYR A 6 62.87 50.86 36.14
CA TYR A 6 63.64 51.18 34.91
C TYR A 6 63.57 50.04 33.86
N LEU A 7 64.49 50.03 32.89
CA LEU A 7 64.77 49.06 31.81
C LEU A 7 66.23 48.49 32.00
N PRO A 8 66.96 47.89 31.01
CA PRO A 8 66.72 46.73 30.12
C PRO A 8 67.95 45.74 30.02
N MET A 9 67.99 44.93 28.94
CA MET A 9 69.17 44.35 28.21
C MET A 9 69.82 42.99 28.58
N ALA A 10 69.86 42.10 27.57
CA ALA A 10 71.03 41.35 27.02
C ALA A 10 70.54 40.08 26.27
N SER A 11 70.38 40.08 24.94
CA SER A 11 71.40 39.72 23.93
C SER A 11 72.06 38.33 24.07
N ALA A 12 71.60 37.35 23.29
CA ALA A 12 72.45 36.28 22.75
C ALA A 12 71.84 35.72 21.46
N ARG A 13 72.56 35.83 20.33
CA ARG A 13 72.25 35.09 19.10
C ARG A 13 72.94 33.74 19.17
N VAL A 14 72.23 32.65 18.89
CA VAL A 14 72.85 31.39 18.44
C VAL A 14 72.15 30.95 17.16
N THR A 15 72.84 31.13 16.04
CA THR A 15 72.44 30.60 14.74
C THR A 15 73.09 29.23 14.58
N ILE A 16 72.30 28.16 14.49
CA ILE A 16 72.76 26.88 13.93
C ILE A 16 71.77 26.46 12.84
N PHE A 17 72.23 26.60 11.60
CA PHE A 17 71.64 25.97 10.42
C PHE A 17 72.18 24.54 10.32
N VAL A 18 71.30 23.54 10.30
CA VAL A 18 71.58 22.24 9.66
C VAL A 18 70.34 21.80 8.89
N PHE A 19 70.43 21.88 7.56
CA PHE A 19 69.59 21.10 6.66
C PHE A 19 70.06 19.64 6.69
N ILE A 20 69.15 18.68 6.63
CA ILE A 20 69.18 17.54 5.68
C ILE A 20 67.87 16.76 5.77
N SER A 21 67.38 16.37 4.60
CA SER A 21 66.14 15.62 4.35
C SER A 21 66.34 14.11 4.42
N THR A 22 65.31 13.36 4.87
CA THR A 22 64.95 12.08 4.23
C THR A 22 63.50 11.68 4.48
N ILE A 23 62.98 10.84 3.57
CA ILE A 23 61.58 10.41 3.41
C ILE A 23 61.39 9.01 4.02
N LEU A 24 60.27 8.75 4.70
CA LEU A 24 59.50 7.48 4.69
C LEU A 24 58.13 7.74 5.40
N LEU A 25 56.96 7.75 4.73
CA LEU A 25 56.11 6.68 4.19
C LEU A 25 55.31 5.84 5.22
N PHE A 26 54.00 5.70 4.95
CA PHE A 26 52.93 4.98 5.68
C PHE A 26 52.54 5.54 7.06
N ALA A 27 51.27 5.79 7.41
CA ALA A 27 50.06 5.07 7.02
C ALA A 27 48.78 5.94 7.00
N THR A 28 47.84 5.59 6.12
CA THR A 28 46.51 6.19 5.99
C THR A 28 45.61 5.86 7.17
N ALA A 29 45.35 6.84 8.05
CA ALA A 29 44.24 6.78 9.00
C ALA A 29 42.94 7.26 8.34
N CYS A 30 42.45 6.52 7.35
CA CYS A 30 41.03 6.56 7.00
C CYS A 30 40.25 6.05 8.22
N LEU A 31 39.77 6.96 9.07
CA LEU A 31 38.96 6.61 10.22
C LEU A 31 37.66 5.97 9.74
N ASN A 32 37.63 4.64 9.86
CA ASN A 32 36.56 3.73 9.52
C ASN A 32 35.19 4.39 9.44
N GLY A 33 34.64 4.42 8.23
CA GLY A 33 33.20 4.47 8.08
C GLY A 33 32.61 3.34 8.90
N LYS A 34 31.82 3.68 9.93
CA LYS A 34 30.84 2.75 10.45
C LYS A 34 29.86 2.49 9.32
N GLU A 35 30.11 1.43 8.55
CA GLU A 35 29.03 0.76 7.83
C GLU A 35 28.00 0.38 8.88
N ASN A 36 26.94 1.19 9.00
CA ASN A 36 25.73 0.77 9.66
C ASN A 36 25.27 -0.46 8.89
N LYS A 37 25.53 -1.67 9.43
CA LYS A 37 25.02 -2.93 8.89
C LYS A 37 23.51 -2.81 8.85
N VAL A 38 22.97 -2.46 7.69
CA VAL A 38 21.55 -2.18 7.53
C VAL A 38 20.80 -3.45 7.93
N LYS A 39 19.80 -3.32 8.79
CA LYS A 39 19.01 -4.47 9.23
C LYS A 39 18.35 -5.10 8.01
N LYS A 40 18.87 -6.26 7.62
CA LYS A 40 18.36 -7.05 6.50
C LYS A 40 16.88 -7.40 6.67
N TYR A 41 16.36 -7.46 7.89
CA TYR A 41 14.94 -7.71 8.18
C TYR A 41 14.41 -6.72 9.21
N GLU A 42 13.27 -6.08 8.93
CA GLU A 42 12.55 -5.21 9.87
C GLU A 42 11.06 -5.27 9.55
N PHE A 43 10.27 -5.84 10.47
CA PHE A 43 8.91 -6.32 10.21
C PHE A 43 7.85 -5.79 11.18
N ASP A 44 8.04 -4.56 11.67
CA ASP A 44 7.14 -3.87 12.60
C ASP A 44 5.87 -3.26 11.93
N ASP A 45 5.76 -3.39 10.61
CA ASP A 45 4.67 -2.85 9.78
C ASP A 45 4.47 -1.32 9.91
N ASN A 46 5.46 -0.57 10.44
CA ASN A 46 5.39 0.88 10.67
C ASN A 46 5.93 1.75 9.52
N HIS A 47 6.44 1.12 8.46
CA HIS A 47 7.04 1.80 7.34
C HIS A 47 6.01 2.39 6.37
N GLU A 48 6.41 3.47 5.70
CA GLU A 48 5.69 4.05 4.56
C GLU A 48 6.40 3.69 3.26
N ILE A 49 5.68 3.20 2.25
CA ILE A 49 6.29 2.73 0.99
C ILE A 49 7.02 3.85 0.26
N GLU A 50 6.47 5.07 0.25
CA GLU A 50 7.12 6.24 -0.35
C GLU A 50 8.46 6.54 0.33
N GLN A 51 8.52 6.56 1.67
CA GLN A 51 9.75 6.80 2.41
C GLN A 51 10.79 5.71 2.11
N LEU A 52 10.40 4.42 2.14
CA LEU A 52 11.31 3.31 1.84
C LEU A 52 11.92 3.42 0.43
N LEU A 53 11.12 3.77 -0.57
CA LEU A 53 11.61 3.99 -1.94
C LEU A 53 12.53 5.22 -2.01
N LEU A 54 12.16 6.33 -1.37
CA LEU A 54 12.99 7.54 -1.32
C LEU A 54 14.36 7.29 -0.66
N GLU A 55 14.40 6.57 0.46
CA GLU A 55 15.64 6.19 1.13
C GLU A 55 16.51 5.27 0.26
N ASN A 56 15.89 4.29 -0.40
CA ASN A 56 16.60 3.34 -1.25
C ASN A 56 17.24 3.99 -2.50
N THR A 57 16.76 5.17 -2.95
CA THR A 57 17.44 5.92 -4.03
C THR A 57 18.91 6.22 -3.74
N LYS A 58 19.25 6.40 -2.45
CA LYS A 58 20.61 6.64 -1.95
C LYS A 58 21.30 5.34 -1.54
N ALA A 59 20.55 4.43 -0.91
CA ALA A 59 21.12 3.23 -0.30
C ALA A 59 21.43 2.11 -1.31
N LYS A 60 20.80 2.10 -2.48
CA LYS A 60 21.08 1.16 -3.60
C LYS A 60 21.01 -0.32 -3.21
N ASN A 61 19.97 -0.70 -2.48
CA ASN A 61 19.68 -2.09 -2.12
C ASN A 61 18.57 -2.67 -2.99
N PHE A 62 18.56 -3.99 -3.13
CA PHE A 62 17.30 -4.68 -3.41
C PHE A 62 16.35 -4.48 -2.23
N LEU A 63 15.14 -4.02 -2.49
CA LEU A 63 14.12 -3.76 -1.47
C LEU A 63 12.96 -4.74 -1.66
N VAL A 64 12.80 -5.66 -0.71
CA VAL A 64 11.70 -6.62 -0.65
C VAL A 64 10.65 -6.08 0.30
N LEU A 65 9.45 -5.77 -0.22
CA LEU A 65 8.30 -5.32 0.58
C LEU A 65 7.29 -6.44 0.69
N ILE A 66 7.01 -6.88 1.92
CA ILE A 66 5.88 -7.76 2.22
C ILE A 66 4.70 -6.88 2.62
N LEU A 67 3.70 -6.76 1.74
CA LEU A 67 2.44 -6.09 2.01
C LEU A 67 1.59 -6.96 2.94
N THR A 68 1.11 -6.37 4.03
CA THR A 68 0.38 -7.06 5.10
C THR A 68 -0.84 -6.28 5.55
N VAL A 69 -1.66 -6.95 6.36
CA VAL A 69 -2.74 -6.34 7.16
C VAL A 69 -2.66 -6.89 8.60
N PRO A 70 -3.22 -6.20 9.61
CA PRO A 70 -3.19 -6.66 10.99
C PRO A 70 -3.80 -8.06 11.15
N LYS A 71 -3.25 -8.84 12.10
CA LYS A 71 -3.65 -10.23 12.40
C LYS A 71 -3.50 -11.24 11.25
N CYS A 72 -2.89 -10.88 10.11
CA CYS A 72 -2.65 -11.78 8.98
C CYS A 72 -1.67 -12.93 9.32
N GLN A 73 -2.19 -14.12 9.61
CA GLN A 73 -1.39 -15.30 9.95
C GLN A 73 -0.44 -15.73 8.80
N LEU A 74 -0.94 -15.73 7.56
CA LEU A 74 -0.12 -16.05 6.37
C LEU A 74 1.04 -15.06 6.20
N CYS A 75 0.84 -13.79 6.53
CA CYS A 75 1.89 -12.77 6.48
C CYS A 75 3.02 -13.07 7.49
N PHE A 76 2.69 -13.56 8.69
CA PHE A 76 3.70 -14.02 9.65
C PHE A 76 4.49 -15.22 9.13
N SER A 77 3.81 -16.20 8.52
CA SER A 77 4.46 -17.36 7.88
C SER A 77 5.47 -16.93 6.80
N ILE A 78 5.11 -15.98 5.94
CA ILE A 78 6.03 -15.47 4.90
C ILE A 78 7.20 -14.70 5.53
N LYS A 79 6.97 -13.80 6.50
CA LYS A 79 8.04 -13.12 7.24
C LYS A 79 9.09 -14.14 7.78
N ASN A 80 8.65 -15.18 8.47
CA ASN A 80 9.52 -16.25 9.01
C ASN A 80 10.23 -17.10 7.93
N ILE A 81 9.65 -17.26 6.74
CA ILE A 81 10.30 -18.00 5.65
C ILE A 81 11.38 -17.14 4.96
N THR A 82 11.13 -15.83 4.79
CA THR A 82 12.14 -14.91 4.24
C THR A 82 13.40 -14.83 5.11
N THR A 83 13.27 -14.84 6.45
CA THR A 83 14.45 -14.84 7.36
C THR A 83 15.30 -16.10 7.28
N ARG A 84 14.73 -17.22 6.80
CA ARG A 84 15.40 -18.51 6.63
C ARG A 84 15.94 -18.75 5.21
N THR A 85 15.80 -17.79 4.31
CA THR A 85 16.21 -17.95 2.92
C THR A 85 17.71 -17.73 2.75
N SER A 86 18.41 -18.74 2.21
CA SER A 86 19.83 -18.71 1.88
C SER A 86 20.08 -18.18 0.45
N GLY A 87 21.34 -17.91 0.10
CA GLY A 87 21.72 -17.49 -1.26
C GLY A 87 21.31 -16.07 -1.66
N LEU A 88 20.83 -15.26 -0.69
CA LEU A 88 20.42 -13.88 -0.91
C LEU A 88 21.62 -12.95 -1.14
N PRO A 89 21.51 -11.91 -2.00
CA PRO A 89 22.54 -10.88 -2.16
C PRO A 89 22.96 -10.22 -0.83
N PRO A 90 24.17 -9.61 -0.78
CA PRO A 90 24.61 -8.87 0.40
C PRO A 90 23.79 -7.57 0.60
N ASN A 91 23.38 -6.91 -0.49
CA ASN A 91 22.65 -5.64 -0.50
C ASN A 91 21.12 -5.81 -0.65
N VAL A 92 20.51 -6.72 0.11
CA VAL A 92 19.04 -6.86 0.17
C VAL A 92 18.49 -6.45 1.52
N ILE A 93 17.38 -5.72 1.50
CA ILE A 93 16.63 -5.24 2.65
C ILE A 93 15.20 -5.78 2.55
N PHE A 94 14.73 -6.45 3.60
CA PHE A 94 13.36 -6.89 3.76
C PHE A 94 12.62 -5.95 4.71
N ARG A 95 11.45 -5.52 4.27
CA ARG A 95 10.50 -4.71 5.03
C ARG A 95 9.12 -5.32 4.95
N SER A 96 8.28 -4.97 5.91
CA SER A 96 6.85 -5.21 5.80
C SER A 96 6.06 -3.96 6.13
N VAL A 97 4.87 -3.89 5.56
CA VAL A 97 4.06 -2.67 5.48
C VAL A 97 2.61 -3.06 5.73
N ASP A 98 1.98 -2.44 6.74
CA ASP A 98 0.52 -2.48 6.88
C ASP A 98 -0.11 -1.54 5.85
N VAL A 99 -0.86 -2.10 4.90
CA VAL A 99 -1.53 -1.33 3.84
C VAL A 99 -2.82 -0.65 4.31
N ASN A 100 -3.35 -0.99 5.49
CA ASN A 100 -4.53 -0.33 6.06
C ASN A 100 -4.22 1.11 6.48
N LYS A 101 -2.95 1.41 6.74
CA LYS A 101 -2.46 2.75 7.10
C LYS A 101 -2.71 3.73 5.94
N PRO A 102 -3.27 4.93 6.19
CA PRO A 102 -3.63 5.87 5.13
C PRO A 102 -2.49 6.20 4.14
N SER A 103 -1.24 6.29 4.61
CA SER A 103 -0.05 6.53 3.79
C SER A 103 0.37 5.37 2.89
N ASN A 104 -0.16 4.16 3.11
CA ASN A 104 0.14 2.96 2.31
C ASN A 104 -1.04 2.47 1.46
N LYS A 105 -2.28 2.93 1.70
CA LYS A 105 -3.50 2.50 0.97
C LYS A 105 -3.37 2.58 -0.56
N TRP A 106 -2.55 3.51 -1.05
CA TRP A 106 -2.31 3.71 -2.48
C TRP A 106 -1.76 2.47 -3.19
N ILE A 107 -1.06 1.55 -2.51
CA ILE A 107 -0.49 0.37 -3.19
C ILE A 107 -1.58 -0.61 -3.62
N SER A 108 -2.58 -0.86 -2.76
CA SER A 108 -3.75 -1.69 -3.09
C SER A 108 -4.67 -1.01 -4.10
N GLN A 109 -4.77 0.32 -4.03
CA GLN A 109 -5.43 1.12 -5.06
C GLN A 109 -4.70 1.02 -6.41
N LEU A 110 -3.37 1.00 -6.42
CA LEU A 110 -2.56 0.86 -7.63
C LEU A 110 -2.70 -0.55 -8.22
N THR A 111 -2.56 -1.60 -7.42
CA THR A 111 -2.66 -2.99 -7.90
C THR A 111 -4.11 -3.44 -8.16
N ARG A 112 -5.11 -2.64 -7.75
CA ARG A 112 -6.55 -3.01 -7.65
C ARG A 112 -6.75 -4.37 -6.96
N ASP A 113 -5.95 -4.64 -5.93
CA ASP A 113 -5.97 -5.91 -5.19
C ASP A 113 -5.86 -5.67 -3.67
N TYR A 114 -6.55 -6.52 -2.92
CA TYR A 114 -6.60 -6.53 -1.46
C TYR A 114 -6.28 -7.93 -0.89
N SER A 115 -5.49 -8.69 -1.63
CA SER A 115 -5.01 -10.03 -1.25
C SER A 115 -3.68 -9.95 -0.50
N PHE A 116 -3.59 -10.56 0.68
CA PHE A 116 -2.39 -10.54 1.53
C PHE A 116 -1.99 -11.93 2.04
N PRO A 117 -0.68 -12.21 2.22
CA PRO A 117 0.45 -11.34 1.89
C PRO A 117 0.63 -11.16 0.37
N THR A 118 1.22 -10.05 -0.04
CA THR A 118 1.72 -9.84 -1.40
C THR A 118 3.14 -9.32 -1.29
N THR A 119 4.09 -9.89 -2.04
CA THR A 119 5.51 -9.53 -2.00
C THR A 119 5.90 -8.77 -3.25
N LEU A 120 6.48 -7.59 -3.07
CA LEU A 120 7.07 -6.77 -4.12
C LEU A 120 8.60 -6.80 -3.98
N ILE A 121 9.33 -6.80 -5.09
CA ILE A 121 10.79 -6.70 -5.10
C ILE A 121 11.22 -5.58 -6.04
N PHE A 122 11.98 -4.64 -5.50
CA PHE A 122 12.57 -3.53 -6.25
C PHE A 122 14.09 -3.70 -6.38
N THR A 123 14.65 -3.29 -7.51
CA THR A 123 16.11 -3.23 -7.72
C THR A 123 16.75 -2.07 -6.95
N PRO A 124 18.10 -1.99 -6.86
CA PRO A 124 18.82 -0.80 -6.38
C PRO A 124 18.44 0.54 -7.06
N GLU A 125 17.83 0.50 -8.24
CA GLU A 125 17.33 1.65 -9.00
C GLU A 125 15.88 1.99 -8.67
N ASN A 126 15.25 1.27 -7.74
CA ASN A 126 13.81 1.27 -7.44
C ASN A 126 12.91 0.80 -8.60
N LYS A 127 13.41 0.05 -9.58
CA LYS A 127 12.53 -0.60 -10.57
C LYS A 127 11.85 -1.81 -9.93
N LEU A 128 10.53 -1.92 -10.05
CA LEU A 128 9.80 -3.13 -9.67
C LEU A 128 10.20 -4.30 -10.61
N THR A 129 10.78 -5.35 -10.03
CA THR A 129 11.25 -6.54 -10.77
C THR A 129 10.50 -7.82 -10.39
N ALA A 130 9.79 -7.85 -9.25
CA ALA A 130 8.85 -8.93 -8.98
C ALA A 130 7.59 -8.51 -8.24
N TYR A 131 6.49 -9.21 -8.56
CA TYR A 131 5.19 -9.18 -7.90
C TYR A 131 4.78 -10.61 -7.60
N ILE A 132 4.52 -10.94 -6.34
CA ILE A 132 4.22 -12.32 -5.90
C ILE A 132 3.04 -12.29 -4.96
N LYS A 133 1.86 -12.68 -5.45
CA LYS A 133 0.64 -12.72 -4.64
C LYS A 133 0.53 -14.00 -3.80
N GLY A 134 0.06 -13.83 -2.57
CA GLY A 134 -0.23 -14.91 -1.65
C GLY A 134 1.00 -15.53 -1.00
N ALA A 135 0.80 -16.67 -0.36
CA ALA A 135 1.79 -17.37 0.45
C ALA A 135 2.36 -18.64 -0.23
N ASN A 136 2.44 -18.67 -1.56
CA ASN A 136 2.98 -19.81 -2.30
C ASN A 136 4.52 -19.84 -2.19
N ILE A 137 5.05 -20.79 -1.40
CA ILE A 137 6.48 -20.84 -1.07
C ILE A 137 7.39 -21.16 -2.27
N PRO A 138 7.07 -22.12 -3.17
CA PRO A 138 7.77 -22.28 -4.44
C PRO A 138 7.92 -20.97 -5.22
N ASN A 139 6.83 -20.23 -5.42
CA ASN A 139 6.82 -19.03 -6.25
C ASN A 139 7.53 -17.84 -5.57
N ILE A 140 7.49 -17.75 -4.24
CA ILE A 140 8.31 -16.79 -3.49
C ILE A 140 9.81 -17.07 -3.68
N LYS A 141 10.22 -18.34 -3.62
CA LYS A 141 11.63 -18.73 -3.84
C LYS A 141 12.07 -18.48 -5.29
N GLU A 142 11.24 -18.84 -6.26
CA GLU A 142 11.53 -18.59 -7.67
C GLU A 142 11.62 -17.09 -7.95
N GLY A 143 10.66 -16.29 -7.47
CA GLY A 143 10.67 -14.85 -7.64
C GLY A 143 11.90 -14.17 -7.02
N PHE A 144 12.39 -14.66 -5.88
CA PHE A 144 13.66 -14.21 -5.31
C PHE A 144 14.84 -14.56 -6.23
N GLN A 145 14.93 -15.81 -6.69
CA GLN A 145 15.99 -16.27 -7.59
C GLN A 145 16.01 -15.48 -8.91
N LYS A 146 14.84 -15.21 -9.51
CA LYS A 146 14.70 -14.44 -10.74
C LYS A 146 15.10 -12.98 -10.51
N ALA A 147 14.47 -12.31 -9.53
CA ALA A 147 14.69 -10.89 -9.24
C ALA A 147 16.15 -10.56 -8.93
N PHE A 148 16.80 -11.35 -8.08
CA PHE A 148 18.20 -11.11 -7.68
C PHE A 148 19.21 -11.47 -8.77
N ASN A 149 18.83 -12.27 -9.76
CA ASN A 149 19.61 -12.54 -10.96
C ASN A 149 19.23 -11.63 -12.15
N GLY A 150 18.54 -10.51 -11.91
CA GLY A 150 18.19 -9.52 -12.94
C GLY A 150 17.06 -9.92 -13.89
N SER A 151 16.32 -10.99 -13.59
CA SER A 151 15.13 -11.40 -14.33
C SER A 151 13.85 -10.93 -13.65
N THR A 152 12.82 -10.61 -14.43
CA THR A 152 11.49 -10.29 -13.90
C THR A 152 10.75 -11.54 -13.39
N TYR A 153 9.86 -11.36 -12.42
CA TYR A 153 8.92 -12.41 -12.01
C TYR A 153 7.55 -11.87 -11.59
N TYR A 154 6.50 -12.24 -12.31
CA TYR A 154 5.12 -11.93 -11.97
C TYR A 154 4.36 -13.22 -11.68
N PHE A 155 3.98 -13.41 -10.41
CA PHE A 155 3.11 -14.50 -10.00
C PHE A 155 1.81 -13.99 -9.38
N ASP A 156 0.72 -14.47 -9.96
CA ASP A 156 -0.65 -14.32 -9.49
C ASP A 156 -1.24 -15.74 -9.33
N ALA A 157 -1.82 -16.02 -8.16
CA ALA A 157 -2.44 -17.30 -7.88
C ALA A 157 -3.87 -17.32 -8.43
N GLU A 158 -4.34 -18.48 -8.91
CA GLU A 158 -5.60 -18.70 -9.68
C GLU A 158 -6.94 -18.32 -8.98
N SER A 159 -6.94 -17.50 -7.94
CA SER A 159 -8.13 -16.72 -7.60
C SER A 159 -8.27 -15.62 -8.64
N PRO A 160 -9.34 -15.60 -9.47
CA PRO A 160 -9.41 -14.76 -10.66
C PRO A 160 -9.13 -13.31 -10.31
N PHE A 161 -8.07 -12.77 -10.89
CA PHE A 161 -7.67 -11.39 -10.70
C PHE A 161 -8.86 -10.49 -11.06
N LEU A 162 -9.22 -9.56 -10.17
CA LEU A 162 -10.09 -8.43 -10.52
C LEU A 162 -9.39 -7.45 -11.50
N ASN A 163 -8.22 -7.83 -11.98
CA ASN A 163 -7.46 -7.23 -13.05
C ASN A 163 -7.09 -8.33 -14.06
N THR A 164 -8.07 -8.95 -14.73
CA THR A 164 -7.78 -9.72 -15.96
C THR A 164 -7.30 -8.75 -17.05
N TYR A 165 -6.08 -8.24 -16.88
CA TYR A 165 -5.31 -7.49 -17.85
C TYR A 165 -4.84 -8.49 -18.90
N THR A 166 -5.75 -8.95 -19.75
CA THR A 166 -5.38 -9.43 -21.07
C THR A 166 -4.79 -8.23 -21.80
N ILE A 167 -3.46 -8.09 -21.67
CA ILE A 167 -2.74 -7.06 -22.38
C ILE A 167 -2.93 -7.34 -23.87
N ALA A 168 -3.52 -6.38 -24.58
CA ALA A 168 -3.90 -6.52 -25.97
C ALA A 168 -2.67 -6.79 -26.86
N GLY A 169 -2.37 -8.08 -27.07
CA GLY A 169 -1.28 -8.58 -27.90
C GLY A 169 -0.07 -9.20 -27.17
N ASP A 170 0.12 -9.02 -25.86
CA ASP A 170 1.28 -9.58 -25.13
C ASP A 170 1.08 -9.70 -23.61
N ASP A 171 0.82 -10.90 -23.10
CA ASP A 171 0.63 -11.14 -21.65
C ASP A 171 1.95 -11.22 -20.83
N SER A 172 3.07 -10.73 -21.38
CA SER A 172 4.40 -10.86 -20.75
C SER A 172 4.49 -10.28 -19.33
N GLN A 173 5.20 -11.02 -18.46
CA GLN A 173 5.42 -10.61 -17.07
C GLN A 173 6.15 -9.25 -16.96
N SER A 174 7.07 -8.99 -17.89
CA SER A 174 7.76 -7.70 -18.02
C SER A 174 6.80 -6.55 -18.23
N LEU A 175 5.79 -6.69 -19.09
CA LEU A 175 4.87 -5.62 -19.42
C LEU A 175 3.89 -5.33 -18.27
N LYS A 176 3.47 -6.37 -17.52
CA LYS A 176 2.71 -6.22 -16.27
C LYS A 176 3.50 -5.46 -15.20
N LEU A 177 4.78 -5.78 -15.02
CA LEU A 177 5.64 -5.09 -14.04
C LEU A 177 5.99 -3.66 -14.48
N ASP A 178 6.30 -3.43 -15.75
CA ASP A 178 6.54 -2.08 -16.30
C ASP A 178 5.28 -1.21 -16.18
N PHE A 179 4.08 -1.77 -16.36
CA PHE A 179 2.82 -1.05 -16.11
C PHE A 179 2.71 -0.60 -14.64
N LEU A 180 2.93 -1.51 -13.68
CA LEU A 180 2.91 -1.18 -12.25
C LEU A 180 3.99 -0.15 -11.86
N ASP A 181 5.22 -0.31 -12.38
CA ASP A 181 6.35 0.59 -12.16
C ASP A 181 6.05 2.02 -12.64
N ASN A 182 5.48 2.17 -13.85
CA ASN A 182 5.03 3.46 -14.38
C ASN A 182 3.95 4.12 -13.49
N LEU A 183 3.06 3.34 -12.88
CA LEU A 183 2.05 3.85 -11.95
C LEU A 183 2.67 4.27 -10.61
N ILE A 184 3.68 3.56 -10.11
CA ILE A 184 4.42 3.93 -8.90
C ILE A 184 5.15 5.25 -9.13
N ILE A 185 5.88 5.39 -10.25
CA ILE A 185 6.56 6.63 -10.65
C ILE A 185 5.57 7.78 -10.77
N SER A 186 4.38 7.53 -11.34
CA SER A 186 3.32 8.52 -11.47
C SER A 186 2.75 8.98 -10.13
N TYR A 187 2.47 8.04 -9.22
CA TYR A 187 2.01 8.34 -7.86
C TYR A 187 3.05 9.16 -7.08
N LEU A 188 4.32 8.74 -7.09
CA LEU A 188 5.41 9.45 -6.42
C LEU A 188 5.64 10.85 -7.01
N THR A 189 5.49 11.02 -8.33
CA THR A 189 5.54 12.34 -8.99
C THR A 189 4.43 13.26 -8.46
N LEU A 190 3.22 12.73 -8.28
CA LEU A 190 2.07 13.46 -7.73
C LEU A 190 2.26 13.84 -6.26
N GLN A 191 2.69 12.91 -5.40
CA GLN A 191 2.90 13.19 -3.96
C GLN A 191 4.00 14.24 -3.73
N GLN A 192 5.10 14.12 -4.48
CA GLN A 192 6.23 15.06 -4.41
C GLN A 192 5.93 16.41 -5.09
N LYS A 193 4.70 16.62 -5.58
CA LYS A 193 4.25 17.83 -6.29
C LYS A 193 5.16 18.23 -7.46
N LYS A 194 5.82 17.25 -8.07
CA LYS A 194 6.75 17.47 -9.19
C LYS A 194 5.95 17.66 -10.48
N LYS A 195 6.41 18.58 -11.33
CA LYS A 195 5.83 18.73 -12.68
C LYS A 195 6.10 17.44 -13.47
N PRO A 196 5.08 16.72 -13.97
CA PRO A 196 5.29 15.53 -14.78
C PRO A 196 5.95 15.91 -16.12
N ASN A 197 6.83 15.04 -16.62
CA ASN A 197 7.36 15.18 -17.97
C ASN A 197 6.37 14.60 -19.00
N GLU A 198 6.52 15.01 -20.25
CA GLU A 198 5.60 14.63 -21.33
C GLU A 198 5.56 13.10 -21.57
N LYS A 199 6.71 12.43 -21.47
CA LYS A 199 6.82 10.97 -21.60
C LYS A 199 5.93 10.27 -20.58
N LEU A 200 5.98 10.67 -19.31
CA LEU A 200 5.16 10.10 -18.23
C LEU A 200 3.65 10.26 -18.50
N ILE A 201 3.24 11.45 -18.93
CA ILE A 201 1.84 11.72 -19.30
C ILE A 201 1.40 10.87 -20.48
N ASN A 202 2.23 10.73 -21.52
CA ASN A 202 1.90 9.93 -22.69
C ASN A 202 1.88 8.43 -22.38
N THR A 203 2.77 7.92 -21.54
CA THR A 203 2.70 6.55 -21.00
C THR A 203 1.43 6.34 -20.18
N LEU A 204 1.05 7.26 -19.28
CA LEU A 204 -0.21 7.17 -18.53
C LEU A 204 -1.45 7.17 -19.43
N LYS A 205 -1.48 7.98 -20.51
CA LYS A 205 -2.57 7.96 -21.50
C LYS A 205 -2.68 6.60 -22.18
N THR A 206 -1.56 6.03 -22.63
CA THR A 206 -1.53 4.68 -23.23
C THR A 206 -1.99 3.62 -22.23
N ASN A 207 -1.49 3.66 -20.99
CA ASN A 207 -1.86 2.72 -19.94
C ASN A 207 -3.35 2.82 -19.58
N SER A 208 -3.91 4.03 -19.51
CA SER A 208 -5.34 4.24 -19.20
C SER A 208 -6.26 3.88 -20.37
N LYS A 209 -5.76 3.98 -21.62
CA LYS A 209 -6.48 3.51 -22.81
C LYS A 209 -6.50 1.98 -22.91
N ASN A 210 -5.37 1.33 -22.63
CA ASN A 210 -5.23 -0.11 -22.79
C ASN A 210 -5.81 -0.88 -21.59
N TYR A 211 -5.69 -0.33 -20.38
CA TYR A 211 -6.16 -0.92 -19.11
C TYR A 211 -6.96 0.12 -18.30
N PRO A 212 -8.14 0.55 -18.76
CA PRO A 212 -8.94 1.55 -18.04
C PRO A 212 -9.41 0.99 -16.69
N TYR A 213 -8.92 1.56 -15.59
CA TYR A 213 -9.49 1.39 -14.26
C TYR A 213 -9.40 2.73 -13.50
N PHE A 214 -9.97 2.77 -12.29
CA PHE A 214 -10.06 4.03 -11.55
C PHE A 214 -8.68 4.67 -11.29
N PHE A 215 -7.69 3.94 -10.79
CA PHE A 215 -6.48 4.56 -10.24
C PHE A 215 -5.53 5.13 -11.31
N ASN A 216 -5.35 4.47 -12.45
CA ASN A 216 -4.51 5.03 -13.52
C ASN A 216 -5.19 6.22 -14.21
N THR A 217 -6.51 6.16 -14.43
CA THR A 217 -7.32 7.29 -14.91
C THR A 217 -7.26 8.45 -13.92
N TYR A 218 -7.27 8.17 -12.61
CA TYR A 218 -7.15 9.16 -11.54
C TYR A 218 -5.77 9.83 -11.54
N LEU A 219 -4.68 9.06 -11.63
CA LEU A 219 -3.33 9.61 -11.77
C LEU A 219 -3.20 10.48 -13.03
N LEU A 220 -3.76 10.04 -14.15
CA LEU A 220 -3.78 10.80 -15.40
C LEU A 220 -4.57 12.11 -15.25
N TYR A 221 -5.76 12.11 -14.66
CA TYR A 221 -6.52 13.31 -14.30
C TYR A 221 -5.69 14.26 -13.41
N ARG A 222 -5.15 13.74 -12.30
CA ARG A 222 -4.39 14.53 -11.30
C ARG A 222 -3.11 15.15 -11.86
N LEU A 223 -2.41 14.47 -12.76
CA LEU A 223 -1.15 14.93 -13.34
C LEU A 223 -1.33 15.77 -14.61
N SER A 224 -2.40 15.55 -15.38
CA SER A 224 -2.68 16.36 -16.59
C SER A 224 -3.58 17.57 -16.33
N GLY A 225 -4.38 17.57 -15.26
CA GLY A 225 -5.42 18.58 -15.00
C GLY A 225 -6.61 18.50 -15.95
N ASN A 226 -6.68 17.51 -16.84
CA ASN A 226 -7.74 17.42 -17.84
C ASN A 226 -9.05 16.91 -17.23
N LYS A 227 -10.05 17.79 -17.14
CA LYS A 227 -11.36 17.49 -16.55
C LYS A 227 -12.19 16.48 -17.34
N ASN A 228 -11.86 16.16 -18.59
CA ASN A 228 -12.62 15.19 -19.40
C ASN A 228 -12.69 13.79 -18.73
N TYR A 229 -11.71 13.44 -17.90
CA TYR A 229 -11.69 12.16 -17.16
C TYR A 229 -12.60 12.12 -15.92
N VAL A 230 -13.18 13.25 -15.49
CA VAL A 230 -14.00 13.34 -14.26
C VAL A 230 -15.29 12.52 -14.39
N ASN A 231 -15.89 12.46 -15.58
CA ASN A 231 -17.08 11.65 -15.83
C ASN A 231 -16.78 10.15 -15.66
N ASP A 232 -15.68 9.65 -16.25
CA ASP A 232 -15.30 8.23 -16.10
C ASP A 232 -14.99 7.87 -14.65
N LEU A 233 -14.22 8.71 -13.96
CA LEU A 233 -13.90 8.54 -12.55
C LEU A 233 -15.14 8.57 -11.65
N THR A 234 -16.22 9.22 -12.09
CA THR A 234 -17.47 9.31 -11.34
C THR A 234 -18.41 8.15 -11.62
N TYR A 235 -18.58 7.76 -12.89
CA TYR A 235 -19.67 6.90 -13.33
C TYR A 235 -19.23 5.52 -13.86
N SER A 236 -18.04 5.41 -14.44
CA SER A 236 -17.59 4.20 -15.16
C SER A 236 -17.00 3.11 -14.25
N TYR A 237 -16.40 3.48 -13.10
CA TYR A 237 -15.70 2.56 -12.19
C TYR A 237 -16.46 2.35 -10.88
N ASN A 238 -17.49 1.50 -10.86
CA ASN A 238 -18.44 1.39 -9.74
C ASN A 238 -18.75 -0.04 -9.27
N ASP A 239 -17.92 -1.02 -9.61
CA ASP A 239 -18.04 -2.37 -9.03
C ASP A 239 -17.66 -2.38 -7.53
N ASN A 240 -17.83 -3.53 -6.87
CA ASN A 240 -17.57 -3.66 -5.44
C ASN A 240 -16.11 -3.37 -5.07
N ILE A 241 -15.13 -3.78 -5.88
CA ILE A 241 -13.71 -3.53 -5.56
C ILE A 241 -13.35 -2.07 -5.79
N ASP A 242 -13.96 -1.40 -6.78
CA ASP A 242 -13.79 0.03 -7.01
C ASP A 242 -14.40 0.87 -5.89
N GLN A 243 -15.57 0.48 -5.37
CA GLN A 243 -16.15 1.12 -4.18
C GLN A 243 -15.25 0.92 -2.95
N PHE A 244 -14.80 -0.32 -2.71
CA PHE A 244 -13.95 -0.67 -1.58
C PHE A 244 -12.60 0.08 -1.59
N LEU A 245 -11.91 0.13 -2.73
CA LEU A 245 -10.58 0.72 -2.82
C LEU A 245 -10.60 2.25 -2.96
N TYR A 246 -11.57 2.84 -3.67
CA TYR A 246 -11.45 4.22 -4.16
C TYR A 246 -12.46 5.22 -3.57
N SER A 247 -13.29 4.84 -2.61
CA SER A 247 -14.27 5.74 -1.96
C SER A 247 -13.67 7.09 -1.51
N SER A 248 -12.49 7.08 -0.88
CA SER A 248 -11.80 8.31 -0.48
C SER A 248 -11.39 9.20 -1.66
N LEU A 249 -10.95 8.61 -2.79
CA LEU A 249 -10.54 9.33 -3.99
C LEU A 249 -11.75 9.85 -4.78
N LYS A 250 -12.82 9.07 -4.87
CA LYS A 250 -14.12 9.51 -5.41
C LYS A 250 -14.65 10.73 -4.65
N LYS A 251 -14.56 10.71 -3.31
CA LYS A 251 -14.92 11.85 -2.47
C LYS A 251 -13.99 13.06 -2.68
N GLU A 252 -12.68 12.87 -2.88
CA GLU A 252 -11.76 13.97 -3.23
C GLU A 252 -12.13 14.63 -4.57
N ILE A 253 -12.42 13.83 -5.60
CA ILE A 253 -12.81 14.33 -6.92
C ILE A 253 -14.14 15.08 -6.83
N ALA A 254 -15.16 14.50 -6.20
CA ALA A 254 -16.45 15.15 -6.01
C ALA A 254 -16.31 16.48 -5.25
N ALA A 255 -15.57 16.50 -4.13
CA ALA A 255 -15.34 17.74 -3.36
C ALA A 255 -14.56 18.82 -4.12
N ARG A 256 -13.80 18.47 -5.18
CA ARG A 256 -13.09 19.42 -6.03
C ARG A 256 -13.92 19.92 -7.22
N GLU A 257 -14.69 19.04 -7.85
CA GLU A 257 -15.34 19.31 -9.14
C GLU A 257 -16.85 19.62 -9.00
N ASP A 258 -17.49 19.13 -7.94
CA ASP A 258 -18.93 19.30 -7.67
C ASP A 258 -19.22 19.24 -6.14
N PRO A 259 -18.90 20.33 -5.39
CA PRO A 259 -19.08 20.37 -3.94
C PRO A 259 -20.54 20.21 -3.49
N ASP A 260 -21.49 20.73 -4.29
CA ASP A 260 -22.93 20.65 -3.98
C ASP A 260 -23.44 19.21 -4.05
N ARG A 261 -22.94 18.39 -4.98
CA ARG A 261 -23.21 16.95 -5.00
C ARG A 261 -22.67 16.23 -3.78
N VAL A 262 -21.56 16.67 -3.17
CA VAL A 262 -21.10 16.11 -1.88
C VAL A 262 -22.07 16.49 -0.75
N TYR A 263 -22.56 17.73 -0.75
CA TYR A 263 -23.52 18.22 0.25
C TYR A 263 -24.91 17.57 0.15
N MET A 264 -25.35 17.23 -1.07
CA MET A 264 -26.63 16.58 -1.36
C MET A 264 -26.55 15.05 -1.43
N ALA A 265 -25.36 14.46 -1.23
CA ALA A 265 -25.12 13.03 -1.38
C ALA A 265 -26.02 12.14 -0.50
N PRO A 266 -26.24 10.87 -0.89
CA PRO A 266 -26.75 9.86 0.03
C PRO A 266 -25.66 9.51 1.04
N GLY A 267 -26.07 9.17 2.26
CA GLY A 267 -25.17 8.86 3.36
C GLY A 267 -25.68 7.64 4.08
N ILE A 268 -24.80 6.67 4.34
CA ILE A 268 -25.16 5.41 4.98
C ILE A 268 -24.62 5.36 6.41
N SER A 269 -25.46 4.96 7.36
CA SER A 269 -25.08 4.70 8.74
C SER A 269 -25.53 3.32 9.17
N LEU A 270 -24.73 2.65 10.00
CA LEU A 270 -25.10 1.43 10.70
C LEU A 270 -25.35 1.77 12.17
N ARG A 271 -26.42 1.25 12.78
CA ARG A 271 -26.68 1.46 14.22
C ARG A 271 -25.60 0.87 15.12
N LYS A 272 -24.93 -0.18 14.64
CA LYS A 272 -23.70 -0.76 15.19
C LYS A 272 -22.83 -1.18 14.01
N ASP A 273 -21.53 -1.06 14.16
CA ASP A 273 -20.52 -1.54 13.20
C ASP A 273 -20.01 -2.94 13.53
N SER A 274 -20.41 -3.49 14.69
CA SER A 274 -19.82 -4.72 15.21
C SER A 274 -20.74 -5.49 16.19
N ILE A 275 -20.47 -6.79 16.31
CA ILE A 275 -21.00 -7.68 17.33
C ILE A 275 -19.95 -8.73 17.72
N ASP A 276 -19.78 -8.97 19.02
CA ASP A 276 -19.02 -10.10 19.55
C ASP A 276 -19.99 -11.15 20.10
N PHE A 277 -19.89 -12.38 19.60
CA PHE A 277 -20.67 -13.51 20.08
C PHE A 277 -20.11 -14.16 21.34
N GLY A 278 -18.89 -13.79 21.76
CA GLY A 278 -18.18 -14.43 22.85
C GLY A 278 -17.78 -15.87 22.51
N THR A 279 -17.93 -16.79 23.46
CA THR A 279 -17.65 -18.22 23.25
C THR A 279 -18.90 -18.96 22.80
N ARG A 280 -18.78 -19.72 21.70
CA ARG A 280 -19.85 -20.47 21.03
C ARG A 280 -19.45 -21.93 20.84
N ARG A 281 -20.42 -22.80 20.58
CA ARG A 281 -20.16 -24.23 20.32
C ARG A 281 -19.98 -24.49 18.83
N SER A 282 -19.13 -25.44 18.46
CA SER A 282 -19.07 -25.96 17.08
C SER A 282 -20.46 -26.41 16.60
N GLY A 283 -20.86 -26.01 15.39
CA GLY A 283 -22.17 -26.29 14.80
C GLY A 283 -23.28 -25.31 15.21
N GLU A 284 -23.01 -24.30 16.04
CA GLU A 284 -23.99 -23.29 16.43
C GLU A 284 -24.35 -22.37 15.23
N SER A 285 -25.64 -22.06 15.10
CA SER A 285 -26.17 -21.18 14.04
C SER A 285 -27.20 -20.21 14.60
N GLY A 286 -27.41 -19.10 13.88
CA GLY A 286 -28.36 -18.06 14.25
C GLY A 286 -28.40 -16.93 13.24
N THR A 287 -29.08 -15.84 13.59
CA THR A 287 -29.26 -14.65 12.74
C THR A 287 -28.75 -13.40 13.47
N VAL A 288 -28.03 -12.54 12.75
CA VAL A 288 -27.74 -11.15 13.13
C VAL A 288 -28.63 -10.24 12.30
N SER A 289 -29.26 -9.25 12.94
CA SER A 289 -29.91 -8.14 12.24
C SER A 289 -29.00 -6.92 12.25
N ILE A 290 -28.70 -6.37 11.07
CA ILE A 290 -27.89 -5.15 10.91
C ILE A 290 -28.84 -4.04 10.46
N GLN A 291 -29.03 -3.04 11.32
CA GLN A 291 -29.90 -1.88 11.04
C GLN A 291 -29.11 -0.81 10.30
N ILE A 292 -29.59 -0.47 9.10
CA ILE A 292 -29.02 0.50 8.17
C ILE A 292 -29.95 1.72 8.12
N ARG A 293 -29.38 2.92 8.08
CA ARG A 293 -30.12 4.19 7.94
C ARG A 293 -29.55 5.05 6.81
N ASN A 294 -30.44 5.69 6.04
CA ASN A 294 -30.04 6.82 5.21
C ASN A 294 -29.93 8.10 6.07
N VAL A 295 -28.71 8.61 6.21
CA VAL A 295 -28.37 9.85 6.92
C VAL A 295 -27.95 10.98 5.97
N GLY A 296 -28.07 10.76 4.66
CA GLY A 296 -27.82 11.76 3.61
C GLY A 296 -29.06 12.57 3.23
N LYS A 297 -28.99 13.22 2.06
CA LYS A 297 -30.06 14.13 1.56
C LYS A 297 -30.74 13.66 0.28
N SER A 298 -30.17 12.68 -0.41
CA SER A 298 -30.80 11.97 -1.52
C SER A 298 -31.09 10.51 -1.15
N THR A 299 -31.83 9.81 -2.01
CA THR A 299 -32.09 8.37 -1.87
C THR A 299 -30.78 7.56 -1.81
N LEU A 300 -30.63 6.79 -0.74
CA LEU A 300 -29.57 5.81 -0.55
C LEU A 300 -30.01 4.50 -1.19
N GLN A 301 -29.28 4.04 -2.22
CA GLN A 301 -29.51 2.77 -2.90
C GLN A 301 -28.49 1.75 -2.42
N LEU A 302 -28.94 0.67 -1.78
CA LEU A 302 -28.10 -0.48 -1.44
C LEU A 302 -27.87 -1.32 -2.71
N THR A 303 -26.64 -1.34 -3.21
CA THR A 303 -26.31 -1.95 -4.51
C THR A 303 -25.95 -3.43 -4.38
N ASP A 304 -25.22 -3.80 -3.32
CA ASP A 304 -24.86 -5.17 -3.01
C ASP A 304 -24.54 -5.37 -1.52
N ILE A 305 -24.59 -6.59 -1.02
CA ILE A 305 -24.18 -6.94 0.35
C ILE A 305 -23.41 -8.26 0.35
N ALA A 306 -22.09 -8.16 0.53
CA ALA A 306 -21.18 -9.29 0.40
C ALA A 306 -20.60 -9.73 1.76
N PRO A 307 -20.73 -11.00 2.17
CA PRO A 307 -20.01 -11.53 3.31
C PRO A 307 -18.54 -11.85 2.96
N SER A 308 -17.64 -11.73 3.94
CA SER A 308 -16.23 -12.11 3.80
C SER A 308 -15.97 -13.63 3.88
N CYS A 309 -17.01 -14.43 4.06
CA CYS A 309 -16.95 -15.87 4.30
C CYS A 309 -18.23 -16.54 3.77
N ASN A 310 -18.10 -17.72 3.16
CA ASN A 310 -19.24 -18.56 2.77
C ASN A 310 -20.03 -19.12 3.99
N CYS A 311 -19.45 -19.05 5.19
CA CYS A 311 -20.10 -19.36 6.46
C CYS A 311 -21.15 -18.33 6.91
N LEU A 312 -21.27 -17.19 6.21
CA LEU A 312 -22.32 -16.20 6.40
C LEU A 312 -23.24 -16.19 5.17
N ARG A 313 -24.55 -16.19 5.42
CA ARG A 313 -25.59 -16.06 4.38
C ARG A 313 -26.43 -14.81 4.66
N VAL A 314 -26.24 -13.78 3.84
CA VAL A 314 -27.03 -12.55 3.88
C VAL A 314 -28.41 -12.80 3.24
N ILE A 315 -29.45 -12.27 3.86
CA ILE A 315 -30.84 -12.25 3.40
C ILE A 315 -31.26 -10.77 3.35
N TRP A 316 -31.49 -10.28 2.14
CA TRP A 316 -31.93 -8.91 1.87
C TRP A 316 -32.66 -8.85 0.52
N ASN A 317 -33.50 -7.84 0.34
CA ASN A 317 -34.15 -7.58 -0.94
C ASN A 317 -33.17 -6.83 -1.84
N LYS A 318 -32.76 -7.46 -2.95
CA LYS A 318 -31.76 -6.89 -3.86
C LYS A 318 -32.24 -5.55 -4.43
N LYS A 319 -31.41 -4.50 -4.29
CA LYS A 319 -31.73 -3.09 -4.59
C LYS A 319 -32.81 -2.50 -3.67
N THR A 320 -32.48 -2.36 -2.39
CA THR A 320 -33.28 -1.56 -1.44
C THR A 320 -32.91 -0.08 -1.59
N ASP A 321 -33.89 0.74 -1.94
CA ASP A 321 -33.79 2.20 -1.91
C ASP A 321 -34.37 2.74 -0.58
N LEU A 322 -33.70 3.72 0.02
CA LEU A 322 -34.08 4.36 1.28
C LEU A 322 -34.12 5.88 1.09
N ALA A 323 -35.28 6.51 1.31
CA ALA A 323 -35.39 7.96 1.34
C ALA A 323 -34.62 8.58 2.53
N PRO A 324 -34.31 9.89 2.53
CA PRO A 324 -33.61 10.54 3.63
C PRO A 324 -34.27 10.29 4.99
N GLY A 325 -33.50 9.78 5.95
CA GLY A 325 -33.97 9.45 7.29
C GLY A 325 -34.54 8.04 7.47
N GLU A 326 -34.88 7.33 6.39
CA GLU A 326 -35.44 5.96 6.44
C GLU A 326 -34.42 4.91 6.90
N GLU A 327 -34.95 3.82 7.44
CA GLU A 327 -34.21 2.71 8.02
C GLU A 327 -34.67 1.36 7.46
N THR A 328 -33.75 0.41 7.38
CA THR A 328 -34.04 -0.99 7.05
C THR A 328 -33.17 -1.93 7.85
N ASN A 329 -33.58 -3.19 7.95
CA ASN A 329 -32.82 -4.25 8.59
C ASN A 329 -32.45 -5.30 7.55
N ILE A 330 -31.18 -5.70 7.53
CA ILE A 330 -30.70 -6.86 6.77
C ILE A 330 -30.43 -8.00 7.74
N GLU A 331 -30.78 -9.22 7.35
CA GLU A 331 -30.51 -10.40 8.16
C GLU A 331 -29.27 -11.13 7.64
N THR A 332 -28.36 -11.51 8.52
CA THR A 332 -27.22 -12.37 8.19
C THR A 332 -27.30 -13.62 9.04
N LYS A 333 -27.53 -14.77 8.39
CA LYS A 333 -27.45 -16.08 9.04
C LYS A 333 -25.99 -16.53 9.11
N TYR A 334 -25.59 -17.11 10.24
CA TYR A 334 -24.24 -17.63 10.45
C TYR A 334 -24.27 -19.14 10.78
N TYR A 335 -23.17 -19.82 10.49
CA TYR A 335 -22.90 -21.19 10.90
C TYR A 335 -21.44 -21.33 11.33
N LEU A 336 -21.19 -21.73 12.59
CA LEU A 336 -19.89 -21.72 13.23
C LEU A 336 -19.29 -23.13 13.35
N ASP A 337 -18.63 -23.61 12.30
CA ASP A 337 -18.03 -24.97 12.29
C ASP A 337 -16.53 -25.00 12.62
N ASN A 338 -15.81 -23.91 12.30
CA ASN A 338 -14.35 -23.85 12.47
C ASN A 338 -13.98 -23.42 13.89
N LYS A 339 -13.28 -24.29 14.62
CA LYS A 339 -12.79 -24.03 15.98
C LYS A 339 -11.75 -22.89 16.04
N GLY A 340 -11.71 -22.20 17.17
CA GLY A 340 -10.80 -21.09 17.44
C GLY A 340 -11.46 -19.71 17.33
N ARG A 341 -10.65 -18.65 17.31
CA ARG A 341 -11.13 -17.27 17.21
C ARG A 341 -11.44 -16.93 15.75
N PHE A 342 -12.56 -16.27 15.51
CA PHE A 342 -12.96 -15.79 14.18
C PHE A 342 -13.23 -14.29 14.18
N GLU A 343 -13.02 -13.69 13.00
CA GLU A 343 -13.38 -12.32 12.65
C GLU A 343 -13.92 -12.39 11.22
N HIS A 344 -15.20 -12.09 11.04
CA HIS A 344 -15.87 -12.09 9.74
C HIS A 344 -16.50 -10.73 9.49
N LYS A 345 -16.61 -10.34 8.23
CA LYS A 345 -17.18 -9.05 7.84
C LYS A 345 -18.37 -9.22 6.92
N VAL A 346 -19.31 -8.30 6.99
CA VAL A 346 -20.34 -8.06 5.98
C VAL A 346 -20.07 -6.67 5.40
N PHE A 347 -19.89 -6.60 4.09
CA PHE A 347 -19.67 -5.36 3.35
C PHE A 347 -20.98 -4.89 2.72
N ILE A 348 -21.46 -3.70 3.08
CA ILE A 348 -22.69 -3.10 2.56
C ILE A 348 -22.32 -2.06 1.50
N PHE A 349 -22.52 -2.38 0.23
CA PHE A 349 -22.25 -1.51 -0.92
C PHE A 349 -23.47 -0.64 -1.24
N SER A 350 -23.22 0.61 -1.67
CA SER A 350 -24.29 1.56 -1.97
C SER A 350 -23.81 2.71 -2.85
N ASN A 351 -24.73 3.57 -3.30
CA ASN A 351 -24.40 4.82 -3.99
C ASN A 351 -23.81 5.93 -3.08
N ALA A 352 -23.59 5.68 -1.79
CA ALA A 352 -22.96 6.63 -0.88
C ALA A 352 -21.44 6.77 -1.12
N MET A 353 -20.91 7.98 -0.93
CA MET A 353 -19.48 8.27 -1.16
C MET A 353 -18.53 7.58 -0.18
N ASP A 354 -19.04 7.06 0.94
CA ASP A 354 -18.31 6.35 1.98
C ASP A 354 -18.69 4.86 2.07
N ALA A 355 -19.21 4.31 0.97
CA ALA A 355 -19.41 2.88 0.77
C ALA A 355 -18.08 2.15 0.43
N PRO A 356 -17.98 0.83 0.70
CA PRO A 356 -18.91 0.05 1.52
C PRO A 356 -18.78 0.38 3.00
N LYS A 357 -19.87 0.16 3.76
CA LYS A 357 -19.77 0.04 5.22
C LYS A 357 -19.40 -1.38 5.61
N GLU A 358 -18.54 -1.51 6.61
CA GLU A 358 -18.17 -2.79 7.19
C GLU A 358 -18.97 -3.04 8.46
N PHE A 359 -19.57 -4.23 8.58
CA PHE A 359 -20.10 -4.76 9.82
C PHE A 359 -19.28 -5.97 10.25
N THR A 360 -18.73 -5.96 11.46
CA THR A 360 -17.77 -6.96 11.95
C THR A 360 -18.40 -7.93 12.95
N ILE A 361 -18.20 -9.22 12.75
CA ILE A 361 -18.70 -10.31 13.60
C ILE A 361 -17.49 -11.05 14.18
N THR A 362 -17.31 -11.03 15.49
CA THR A 362 -16.23 -11.74 16.20
C THR A 362 -16.75 -12.80 17.15
N GLY A 363 -15.85 -13.70 17.56
CA GLY A 363 -16.09 -14.64 18.65
C GLY A 363 -15.02 -15.72 18.73
N MET A 364 -15.33 -16.78 19.48
CA MET A 364 -14.52 -17.98 19.62
C MET A 364 -15.42 -19.22 19.59
N VAL A 365 -15.01 -20.24 18.84
CA VAL A 365 -15.69 -21.54 18.74
C VAL A 365 -14.87 -22.60 19.48
N ASN A 366 -15.51 -23.33 20.39
CA ASN A 366 -14.92 -24.42 21.18
C ASN A 366 -15.15 -25.81 20.58
#